data_AF-A0A9D6WDG3-F1
#
_entry.id   AF-A0A9D6WDG3-F1
#
_cell.length_a   1.000
_cell.length_b   1.000
_cell.length_c   1.000
_cell.angle_alpha   90.00
_cell.angle_beta   90.00
_cell.angle_gamma   90.00
#
_symmetry.space_group_name_H-M   'P 1'
#
loop_
_entity.id
_entity.type
_entity.pdbx_description
1 polymer ?
#
loop_
_entity_poly.entity_id
_entity_poly.type
_entity_poly.pdbx_seq_one_letter_code
_entity_poly.pdbx_strand_id
1 'polypeptide(L)'
;MTLAYAASRGKKPIVVDLRAEGVPIPEASRRARKEECSVCGTVKRYFFNRIAADSGFTAVATGHNLDDEAARLLGNLLHWDDGHLSRQHPLLPESEGGLVRKVKPLWRVSEVETASYGFLKGIDFVTEECPMSEDATSLVYKEALSLIEEAMPGTRRRFYQGFLKNRDVLKNFVENGKDKNGDVPELFNVHLGFPRKNQSPPDQDIDGRSRKCITCGAPTYAETCSYCRLKETVAKARRRTEKKSG
;
A
#
# COMPACT_ATOMS: atom_id res chain seq x y z
N MET A 1 -10.91 21.55 4.63
CA MET A 1 -11.91 20.53 4.26
C MET A 1 -11.93 19.31 5.20
N THR A 2 -10.90 18.44 5.28
CA THR A 2 -10.96 17.22 6.14
C THR A 2 -11.28 17.49 7.62
N LEU A 3 -10.67 18.52 8.21
CA LEU A 3 -10.95 18.91 9.60
C LEU A 3 -12.38 19.42 9.77
N ALA A 4 -12.88 20.20 8.80
CA ALA A 4 -14.26 20.69 8.79
C ALA A 4 -15.27 19.55 8.63
N TYR A 5 -14.98 18.57 7.77
CA TYR A 5 -15.80 17.37 7.62
C TYR A 5 -15.83 16.52 8.90
N ALA A 6 -14.69 16.34 9.57
CA ALA A 6 -14.66 15.65 10.86
C ALA A 6 -15.50 16.39 11.91
N ALA A 7 -15.37 17.72 11.99
CA ALA A 7 -16.14 18.56 12.89
C ALA A 7 -17.65 18.49 12.62
N SER A 8 -18.08 18.54 11.35
CA SER A 8 -19.51 18.43 10.98
C SER A 8 -20.13 17.07 11.32
N ARG A 9 -19.30 16.04 11.56
CA ARG A 9 -19.71 14.71 12.03
C ARG A 9 -19.50 14.48 13.52
N GLY A 10 -19.13 15.51 14.28
CA GLY A 10 -18.83 15.40 15.71
C GLY A 10 -17.66 14.47 16.02
N LYS A 11 -16.68 14.36 15.10
CA LYS A 11 -15.50 13.51 15.25
C LYS A 11 -14.26 14.36 15.50
N LYS A 12 -13.39 13.91 16.40
CA LYS A 12 -12.10 14.53 16.67
C LYS A 12 -11.02 13.90 15.78
N PRO A 13 -10.43 14.63 14.82
CA PRO A 13 -9.36 14.09 13.98
C PRO A 13 -8.06 13.94 14.78
N ILE A 14 -7.30 12.89 14.48
CA ILE A 14 -5.90 12.74 14.91
C ILE A 14 -5.02 13.25 13.76
N VAL A 15 -4.20 14.27 14.03
CA VAL A 15 -3.37 14.93 13.02
C VAL A 15 -1.91 14.70 13.34
N VAL A 16 -1.15 14.22 12.35
CA VAL A 16 0.31 14.10 12.42
C VAL A 16 0.93 15.09 11.45
N ASP A 17 1.70 16.04 11.97
CA ASP A 17 2.50 16.95 11.15
C ASP A 17 3.87 16.32 10.86
N LEU A 18 4.11 16.02 9.58
CA LEU A 18 5.36 15.42 9.13
C LEU A 18 6.58 16.34 9.26
N ARG A 19 6.39 17.66 9.30
CA ARG A 19 7.48 18.62 9.58
C ARG A 19 7.92 18.51 11.03
N ALA A 20 6.97 18.45 11.96
CA ALA A 20 7.24 18.23 13.38
C ALA A 20 7.88 16.85 13.63
N GLU A 21 7.49 15.84 12.85
CA GLU A 21 8.11 14.51 12.89
C GLU A 21 9.51 14.43 12.25
N GLY A 22 9.98 15.52 11.63
CA GLY A 22 11.29 15.60 10.99
C GLY A 22 11.39 14.84 9.66
N VAL A 23 10.26 14.51 9.04
CA VAL A 23 10.18 13.74 7.78
C VAL A 23 9.24 14.38 6.74
N PRO A 24 9.37 15.68 6.41
CA PRO A 24 8.58 16.27 5.34
C PRO A 24 8.87 15.58 4.00
N ILE A 25 7.82 15.19 3.27
CA ILE A 25 7.92 14.27 2.12
C ILE A 25 8.92 14.73 1.04
N PRO A 26 8.92 16.00 0.56
CA PRO A 26 9.84 16.41 -0.50
C PRO A 26 11.31 16.38 -0.05
N GLU A 27 11.59 16.72 1.21
CA GLU A 27 12.95 16.61 1.74
C GLU A 27 13.35 15.15 1.90
N ALA A 28 12.47 14.34 2.50
CA ALA A 28 12.72 12.93 2.75
C ALA A 28 12.99 12.15 1.45
N SER A 29 12.22 12.42 0.39
CA SER A 29 12.46 11.93 -0.98
C SER A 29 13.88 12.26 -1.45
N ARG A 30 14.22 13.55 -1.54
CA ARG A 30 15.52 14.01 -2.05
C ARG A 30 16.70 13.46 -1.26
N ARG A 31 16.61 13.43 0.07
CA ARG A 31 17.70 12.94 0.93
C ARG A 31 17.85 11.42 0.87
N ALA A 32 16.75 10.69 0.72
CA ALA A 32 16.76 9.23 0.58
C ALA A 32 17.00 8.73 -0.84
N ARG A 33 16.95 9.62 -1.84
CA ARG A 33 17.00 9.28 -3.28
C ARG A 33 15.94 8.25 -3.65
N LYS A 34 14.70 8.52 -3.26
CA LYS A 34 13.53 7.67 -3.50
C LYS A 34 12.37 8.52 -3.96
N GLU A 35 11.58 7.99 -4.89
CA GLU A 35 10.33 8.61 -5.34
C GLU A 35 9.43 9.07 -4.18
N GLU A 36 8.84 10.26 -4.31
CA GLU A 36 7.99 10.87 -3.29
C GLU A 36 6.83 9.98 -2.91
N CYS A 37 6.16 9.36 -3.89
CA CYS A 37 5.05 8.46 -3.65
C CYS A 37 5.46 7.23 -2.83
N SER A 38 6.69 6.72 -3.02
CA SER A 38 7.24 5.60 -2.24
C SER A 38 7.50 6.00 -0.79
N VAL A 39 8.10 7.18 -0.58
CA VAL A 39 8.34 7.76 0.75
C VAL A 39 7.02 8.05 1.47
N CYS A 40 6.08 8.73 0.80
CA CYS A 40 4.74 9.03 1.30
C CYS A 40 3.99 7.76 1.72
N GLY A 41 4.00 6.72 0.87
CA GLY A 41 3.38 5.44 1.18
C GLY A 41 4.00 4.76 2.42
N THR A 42 5.32 4.85 2.58
CA THR A 42 6.03 4.32 3.76
C THR A 42 5.62 5.06 5.03
N VAL A 43 5.62 6.39 5.00
CA VAL A 43 5.27 7.24 6.15
C VAL A 43 3.79 7.07 6.54
N LYS A 44 2.85 7.10 5.58
CA LYS A 44 1.41 6.89 5.84
C LYS A 44 1.14 5.54 6.51
N ARG A 45 1.70 4.45 5.96
CA ARG A 45 1.49 3.10 6.50
C ARG A 45 2.03 2.95 7.91
N TYR A 46 3.17 3.58 8.22
CA TYR A 46 3.76 3.60 9.56
C TYR A 46 2.81 4.28 10.56
N PHE A 47 2.40 5.53 10.28
CA PHE A 47 1.56 6.28 11.22
C PHE A 47 0.16 5.70 11.36
N PHE A 48 -0.45 5.21 10.28
CA PHE A 48 -1.74 4.52 10.37
C PHE A 48 -1.69 3.32 11.31
N ASN A 49 -0.66 2.50 11.22
CA ASN A 49 -0.52 1.34 12.10
C ASN A 49 -0.19 1.76 13.54
N ARG A 50 0.77 2.67 13.71
CA ARG A 50 1.23 3.10 15.03
C ARG A 50 0.12 3.76 15.83
N ILE A 51 -0.58 4.74 15.25
CA ILE A 51 -1.69 5.42 15.93
C ILE A 51 -2.80 4.42 16.27
N ALA A 52 -3.10 3.50 15.34
CA ALA A 52 -4.10 2.46 15.57
C ALA A 52 -3.75 1.59 16.78
N ALA A 53 -2.51 1.11 16.84
CA ALA A 53 -2.02 0.28 17.94
C ALA A 53 -1.95 1.07 19.26
N ASP A 54 -1.32 2.24 19.26
CA ASP A 54 -1.09 3.06 20.45
C ASP A 54 -2.42 3.55 21.08
N SER A 55 -3.46 3.73 20.27
CA SER A 55 -4.79 4.19 20.73
C SER A 55 -5.78 3.05 20.96
N GLY A 56 -5.37 1.79 20.82
CA GLY A 56 -6.24 0.61 21.01
C GLY A 56 -7.34 0.44 19.95
N PHE A 57 -7.17 0.97 18.74
CA PHE A 57 -8.11 0.75 17.65
C PHE A 57 -7.97 -0.67 17.08
N THR A 58 -9.09 -1.35 16.85
CA THR A 58 -9.12 -2.75 16.38
C THR A 58 -9.09 -2.90 14.86
N ALA A 59 -9.13 -1.79 14.11
CA ALA A 59 -9.04 -1.78 12.67
C ALA A 59 -8.65 -0.40 12.11
N VAL A 60 -7.98 -0.41 10.97
CA VAL A 60 -7.79 0.76 10.10
C VAL A 60 -8.60 0.56 8.83
N ALA A 61 -9.61 1.42 8.62
CA ALA A 61 -10.35 1.48 7.37
C ALA A 61 -9.68 2.48 6.41
N THR A 62 -9.47 2.08 5.16
CA THR A 62 -8.92 2.94 4.11
C THR A 62 -9.90 3.08 2.95
N GLY A 63 -9.85 4.21 2.25
CA GLY A 63 -10.76 4.55 1.15
C GLY A 63 -10.46 3.89 -0.19
N HIS A 64 -9.65 2.83 -0.24
CA HIS A 64 -9.33 2.15 -1.49
C HIS A 64 -10.60 1.57 -2.12
N ASN A 65 -10.86 1.98 -3.36
CA ASN A 65 -12.04 1.61 -4.14
C ASN A 65 -11.72 0.45 -5.12
N LEU A 66 -12.68 0.07 -5.96
CA LEU A 66 -12.51 -1.00 -6.95
C LEU A 66 -11.42 -0.67 -7.97
N ASP A 67 -11.34 0.57 -8.44
CA ASP A 67 -10.35 1.03 -9.42
C ASP A 67 -8.93 0.94 -8.86
N ASP A 68 -8.73 1.34 -7.60
CA ASP A 68 -7.44 1.21 -6.91
C ASP A 68 -6.97 -0.25 -6.82
N GLU A 69 -7.88 -1.14 -6.43
CA GLU A 69 -7.58 -2.56 -6.29
C GLU A 69 -7.34 -3.25 -7.64
N ALA A 70 -8.13 -2.91 -8.65
CA ALA A 70 -7.95 -3.44 -10.00
C ALA A 70 -6.64 -2.94 -10.61
N ALA A 71 -6.31 -1.65 -10.49
CA ALA A 71 -5.05 -1.09 -10.97
C ALA A 71 -3.85 -1.72 -10.25
N ARG A 72 -3.93 -1.90 -8.92
CA ARG A 72 -2.89 -2.58 -8.15
C ARG A 72 -2.71 -4.03 -8.59
N LEU A 73 -3.81 -4.74 -8.86
CA LEU A 73 -3.80 -6.12 -9.35
C LEU A 73 -3.18 -6.21 -10.74
N LEU A 74 -3.57 -5.34 -11.66
CA LEU A 74 -3.01 -5.28 -13.02
C LEU A 74 -1.50 -5.03 -12.96
N GLY A 75 -1.06 -4.04 -12.18
CA GLY A 75 0.35 -3.75 -12.00
C GLY A 75 1.13 -4.94 -11.44
N ASN A 76 0.60 -5.63 -10.43
CA ASN A 76 1.23 -6.85 -9.90
C ASN A 76 1.34 -7.97 -10.93
N LEU A 77 0.28 -8.18 -11.72
CA LEU A 77 0.22 -9.25 -12.71
C LEU A 77 1.20 -9.00 -13.86
N LEU A 78 1.28 -7.77 -14.36
CA LEU A 78 2.21 -7.39 -15.43
C LEU A 78 3.68 -7.58 -15.03
N HIS A 79 4.00 -7.52 -13.73
CA HIS A 79 5.35 -7.72 -13.20
C HIS A 79 5.55 -9.09 -12.56
N TRP A 80 4.54 -9.97 -12.57
CA TRP A 80 4.55 -11.26 -11.89
C TRP A 80 5.03 -11.19 -10.43
N ASP A 81 4.53 -10.20 -9.68
CA ASP A 81 4.88 -10.03 -8.26
C ASP A 81 4.01 -10.96 -7.38
N ASP A 82 4.37 -12.24 -7.38
CA ASP A 82 3.66 -13.31 -6.66
C ASP A 82 3.51 -13.01 -5.16
N GLY A 83 4.51 -12.36 -4.57
CA GLY A 83 4.49 -11.95 -3.17
C GLY A 83 3.42 -10.89 -2.89
N HIS A 84 3.21 -9.92 -3.78
CA HIS A 84 2.14 -8.95 -3.64
C HIS A 84 0.77 -9.49 -4.05
N LEU A 85 0.69 -10.31 -5.10
CA LEU A 85 -0.54 -11.00 -5.49
C LEU A 85 -1.06 -11.87 -4.33
N SER A 86 -0.21 -12.72 -3.75
CA SER A 86 -0.54 -13.55 -2.59
C SER A 86 -0.81 -12.79 -1.29
N ARG A 87 -0.76 -11.46 -1.27
CA ARG A 87 -1.11 -10.62 -0.10
C ARG A 87 -2.22 -9.62 -0.39
N GLN A 88 -2.57 -9.39 -1.65
CA GLN A 88 -3.62 -8.45 -2.02
C GLN A 88 -4.99 -8.99 -1.60
N HIS A 89 -5.66 -8.27 -0.69
CA HIS A 89 -6.98 -8.63 -0.19
C HIS A 89 -7.69 -7.38 0.41
N PRO A 90 -9.04 -7.31 0.39
CA PRO A 90 -9.79 -6.23 1.04
C PRO A 90 -9.71 -6.23 2.57
N LEU A 91 -9.47 -7.41 3.16
CA LEU A 91 -9.27 -7.63 4.59
C LEU A 91 -7.86 -8.15 4.81
N LEU A 92 -7.05 -7.39 5.53
CA LEU A 92 -5.77 -7.84 6.05
C LEU A 92 -5.97 -8.10 7.55
N PRO A 93 -5.88 -9.36 8.02
CA PRO A 93 -6.06 -9.67 9.43
C PRO A 93 -4.96 -9.02 10.28
N GLU A 94 -5.20 -8.96 11.57
CA GLU A 94 -4.16 -8.64 12.54
C GLU A 94 -3.03 -9.68 12.45
N SER A 95 -1.80 -9.23 12.64
CA SER A 95 -0.62 -10.10 12.63
C SER A 95 0.08 -10.05 13.99
N GLU A 96 0.62 -11.20 14.40
CA GLU A 96 1.34 -11.39 15.68
C GLU A 96 2.48 -10.37 15.93
N GLY A 97 2.96 -9.68 14.89
CA GLY A 97 3.96 -8.61 15.02
C GLY A 97 3.44 -7.22 15.43
N GLY A 98 2.14 -7.06 15.72
CA GLY A 98 1.54 -5.76 16.09
C GLY A 98 1.10 -4.93 14.88
N LEU A 99 0.76 -5.58 13.76
CA LEU A 99 0.05 -4.93 12.67
C LEU A 99 -1.44 -4.96 12.94
N VAL A 100 -2.06 -3.78 13.08
CA VAL A 100 -3.51 -3.68 13.25
C VAL A 100 -4.21 -4.12 11.97
N ARG A 101 -5.32 -4.85 12.13
CA ARG A 101 -6.21 -5.26 11.04
C ARG A 101 -6.52 -4.10 10.11
N LYS A 102 -6.45 -4.32 8.80
CA LYS A 102 -6.81 -3.31 7.78
C LYS A 102 -8.00 -3.77 6.95
N VAL A 103 -8.91 -2.86 6.70
CA VAL A 103 -10.11 -3.10 5.88
C VAL A 103 -10.24 -2.04 4.79
N LYS A 104 -10.76 -2.45 3.65
CA LYS A 104 -11.03 -1.58 2.49
C LYS A 104 -12.51 -1.65 2.16
N PRO A 105 -13.40 -0.93 2.87
CA PRO A 105 -14.85 -1.10 2.73
C PRO A 105 -15.38 -0.82 1.31
N LEU A 106 -14.69 0.03 0.56
CA LEU A 106 -15.12 0.49 -0.78
C LEU A 106 -14.63 -0.39 -1.94
N TRP A 107 -13.99 -1.53 -1.66
CA TRP A 107 -13.36 -2.38 -2.68
C TRP A 107 -14.28 -2.88 -3.80
N ARG A 108 -15.62 -2.79 -3.63
CA ARG A 108 -16.62 -3.19 -4.64
C ARG A 108 -17.20 -2.03 -5.44
N VAL A 109 -16.88 -0.80 -5.04
CA VAL A 109 -17.46 0.43 -5.56
C VAL A 109 -16.38 1.15 -6.36
N SER A 110 -16.71 1.61 -7.55
CA SER A 110 -15.79 2.32 -8.43
C SER A 110 -15.45 3.71 -7.90
N GLU A 111 -14.42 4.32 -8.48
CA GLU A 111 -14.04 5.70 -8.21
C GLU A 111 -15.18 6.67 -8.58
N VAL A 112 -15.81 6.47 -9.74
CA VAL A 112 -16.96 7.27 -10.21
C VAL A 112 -18.16 7.15 -9.27
N GLU A 113 -18.52 5.93 -8.83
CA GLU A 113 -19.61 5.73 -7.87
C GLU A 113 -19.30 6.38 -6.51
N THR A 114 -18.04 6.31 -6.05
CA THR A 114 -17.61 6.93 -4.78
C THR A 114 -17.68 8.45 -4.86
N ALA A 115 -17.19 9.06 -5.95
CA ALA A 115 -17.26 10.49 -6.19
C ALA A 115 -18.72 10.98 -6.35
N SER A 116 -19.55 10.22 -7.07
CA SER A 116 -20.98 10.51 -7.24
C SER A 116 -21.71 10.52 -5.91
N TYR A 117 -21.42 9.56 -5.04
CA TYR A 117 -21.98 9.54 -3.69
C TYR A 117 -21.55 10.76 -2.87
N GLY A 118 -20.28 11.15 -2.95
CA GLY A 118 -19.76 12.35 -2.30
C GLY A 118 -20.51 13.61 -2.75
N PHE A 119 -20.65 13.79 -4.06
CA PHE A 119 -21.39 14.90 -4.66
C PHE A 119 -22.86 14.94 -4.21
N LEU A 120 -23.59 13.83 -4.35
CA LEU A 120 -25.01 13.74 -3.99
C LEU A 120 -25.27 13.96 -2.49
N LYS A 121 -24.28 13.69 -1.64
CA LYS A 121 -24.36 13.92 -0.19
C LYS A 121 -23.81 15.27 0.26
N GLY A 122 -23.37 16.12 -0.67
CA GLY A 122 -22.74 17.40 -0.33
C GLY A 122 -21.48 17.22 0.52
N ILE A 123 -20.75 16.11 0.32
CA ILE A 123 -19.47 15.87 0.98
C ILE A 123 -18.40 16.55 0.13
N ASP A 124 -17.79 17.59 0.68
CA ASP A 124 -16.66 18.26 0.06
C ASP A 124 -15.42 17.35 0.09
N PHE A 125 -14.75 17.15 -1.05
CA PHE A 125 -13.55 16.31 -1.19
C PHE A 125 -12.48 16.98 -2.06
N VAL A 126 -11.21 16.58 -1.90
CA VAL A 126 -10.10 17.17 -2.68
C VAL A 126 -10.25 16.64 -4.10
N THR A 127 -10.47 17.53 -5.06
CA THR A 127 -10.52 17.19 -6.49
C THR A 127 -9.18 17.34 -7.18
N GLU A 128 -8.27 18.13 -6.59
CA GLU A 128 -6.91 18.33 -7.09
C GLU A 128 -6.08 17.06 -6.88
N GLU A 129 -5.37 16.64 -7.91
CA GLU A 129 -4.38 15.58 -7.78
C GLU A 129 -3.16 16.06 -7.01
N CYS A 130 -2.42 15.13 -6.40
CA CYS A 130 -1.19 15.46 -5.73
C CYS A 130 -0.14 15.87 -6.78
N PRO A 131 0.51 17.04 -6.67
CA PRO A 131 1.52 17.47 -7.64
C PRO A 131 2.75 16.55 -7.67
N MET A 132 2.90 15.67 -6.68
CA MET A 132 3.98 14.67 -6.63
C MET A 132 3.55 13.29 -7.17
N SER A 133 2.34 13.15 -7.75
CA SER A 133 1.84 11.88 -8.30
C SER A 133 1.68 11.86 -9.82
N GLU A 134 2.08 12.91 -10.53
CA GLU A 134 1.95 13.00 -12.00
C GLU A 134 2.58 11.79 -12.72
N ASP A 135 3.74 11.32 -12.25
CA ASP A 135 4.45 10.16 -12.83
C ASP A 135 4.07 8.81 -12.19
N ALA A 136 2.98 8.74 -11.42
CA ALA A 136 2.61 7.51 -10.72
C ALA A 136 2.13 6.44 -11.72
N THR A 137 2.81 5.30 -11.75
CA THR A 137 2.45 4.14 -12.60
C THR A 137 1.02 3.63 -12.39
N SER A 138 0.44 3.87 -11.21
CA SER A 138 -0.97 3.57 -10.94
C SER A 138 -1.94 4.30 -11.85
N LEU A 139 -1.61 5.52 -12.31
CA LEU A 139 -2.44 6.29 -13.24
C LEU A 139 -2.52 5.59 -14.60
N VAL A 140 -1.40 5.09 -15.11
CA VAL A 140 -1.33 4.33 -16.37
C VAL A 140 -2.21 3.07 -16.30
N TYR A 141 -2.18 2.34 -15.17
CA TYR A 141 -3.03 1.15 -15.02
C TYR A 141 -4.52 1.50 -14.92
N LYS A 142 -4.87 2.61 -14.24
CA LYS A 142 -6.25 3.08 -14.16
C LYS A 142 -6.78 3.51 -15.53
N GLU A 143 -5.96 4.19 -16.33
CA GLU A 143 -6.32 4.60 -17.69
C GLU A 143 -6.57 3.39 -18.59
N ALA A 144 -5.65 2.41 -18.61
CA ALA A 144 -5.82 1.17 -19.37
C ALA A 144 -7.09 0.40 -18.95
N LEU A 145 -7.36 0.29 -17.65
CA LEU A 145 -8.56 -0.35 -17.14
C LEU A 145 -9.83 0.45 -17.44
N SER A 146 -9.73 1.77 -17.60
CA SER A 146 -10.88 2.62 -17.96
C SER A 146 -11.25 2.45 -19.42
N LEU A 147 -10.26 2.38 -20.31
CA LEU A 147 -10.49 2.06 -21.73
C LEU A 147 -11.21 0.71 -21.90
N ILE A 148 -10.76 -0.30 -21.15
CA ILE A 148 -11.39 -1.64 -21.20
C ILE A 148 -12.80 -1.60 -20.60
N GLU A 149 -13.00 -0.91 -19.48
CA GLU A 149 -14.32 -0.82 -18.82
C GLU A 149 -15.36 -0.10 -19.70
N GLU A 150 -14.94 0.92 -20.45
CA GLU A 150 -15.79 1.64 -21.40
C GLU A 150 -16.27 0.73 -22.55
N ALA A 151 -15.36 -0.07 -23.11
CA ALA A 151 -15.70 -1.03 -24.16
C ALA A 151 -16.47 -2.26 -23.63
N MET A 152 -16.19 -2.68 -22.39
CA MET A 152 -16.70 -3.91 -21.78
C MET A 152 -17.11 -3.69 -20.31
N PRO A 153 -18.30 -3.12 -20.05
CA PRO A 153 -18.74 -2.80 -18.69
C PRO A 153 -18.76 -4.00 -17.75
N GLY A 154 -18.27 -3.80 -16.52
CA GLY A 154 -18.15 -4.82 -15.48
C GLY A 154 -16.82 -5.59 -15.49
N THR A 155 -15.87 -5.23 -16.35
CA THR A 155 -14.58 -5.91 -16.46
C THR A 155 -13.72 -5.72 -15.21
N ARG A 156 -13.59 -4.51 -14.67
CA ARG A 156 -12.84 -4.25 -13.42
C ARG A 156 -13.37 -5.10 -12.26
N ARG A 157 -14.70 -5.16 -12.14
CA ARG A 157 -15.37 -5.97 -11.11
C ARG A 157 -15.09 -7.45 -11.30
N ARG A 158 -15.26 -7.98 -12.52
CA ARG A 158 -14.97 -9.39 -12.84
C ARG A 158 -13.50 -9.74 -12.62
N PHE A 159 -12.59 -8.84 -13.00
CA PHE A 159 -11.16 -9.01 -12.86
C PHE A 159 -10.75 -9.14 -11.39
N TYR A 160 -11.10 -8.17 -10.55
CA TYR A 160 -10.71 -8.20 -9.15
C TYR A 160 -11.44 -9.28 -8.35
N GLN A 161 -12.75 -9.47 -8.55
CA GLN A 161 -13.49 -10.51 -7.84
C GLN A 161 -13.11 -11.92 -8.30
N GLY A 162 -12.84 -12.10 -9.59
CA GLY A 162 -12.31 -13.34 -10.14
C GLY A 162 -10.94 -13.68 -9.54
N PHE A 163 -10.06 -12.69 -9.40
CA PHE A 163 -8.81 -12.86 -8.67
C PHE A 163 -9.05 -13.30 -7.22
N LEU A 164 -9.92 -12.62 -6.46
CA LEU A 164 -10.18 -13.00 -5.06
C LEU A 164 -10.69 -14.44 -4.91
N LYS A 165 -11.53 -14.92 -5.83
CA LYS A 165 -12.01 -16.32 -5.83
C LYS A 165 -10.89 -17.35 -6.02
N ASN A 166 -9.84 -16.99 -6.75
CA ASN A 166 -8.73 -17.88 -7.10
C ASN A 166 -7.46 -17.62 -6.28
N ARG A 167 -7.43 -16.54 -5.50
CA ARG A 167 -6.26 -16.07 -4.77
C ARG A 167 -5.73 -17.05 -3.73
N ASP A 168 -6.58 -17.89 -3.15
CA ASP A 168 -6.13 -18.93 -2.21
C ASP A 168 -5.30 -20.02 -2.90
N VAL A 169 -5.58 -20.32 -4.16
CA VAL A 169 -4.74 -21.23 -4.98
C VAL A 169 -3.35 -20.63 -5.12
N LEU A 170 -3.27 -19.35 -5.50
CA LEU A 170 -2.00 -18.63 -5.63
C LEU A 170 -1.27 -18.52 -4.27
N LYS A 171 -2.00 -18.28 -3.19
CA LYS A 171 -1.44 -18.20 -1.84
C LYS A 171 -0.76 -19.51 -1.45
N ASN A 172 -1.48 -20.62 -1.57
CA ASN A 172 -0.98 -21.93 -1.20
C ASN A 172 0.25 -22.31 -2.03
N PHE A 173 0.26 -21.94 -3.31
CA PHE A 173 1.41 -22.14 -4.17
C PHE A 173 2.63 -21.32 -3.73
N VAL A 174 2.46 -20.03 -3.43
CA VAL A 174 3.57 -19.17 -2.97
C VAL A 174 4.12 -19.62 -1.62
N GLU A 175 3.26 -20.07 -0.70
CA GLU A 175 3.67 -20.48 0.64
C GLU A 175 4.24 -21.91 0.69
N ASN A 176 3.75 -22.83 -0.14
CA ASN A 176 4.08 -24.26 -0.04
C ASN A 176 4.71 -24.87 -1.31
N GLY A 177 4.83 -24.11 -2.39
CA GLY A 177 5.31 -24.59 -3.71
C GLY A 177 4.39 -25.61 -4.38
N LYS A 178 3.16 -25.77 -3.89
CA LYS A 178 2.23 -26.85 -4.24
C LYS A 178 0.79 -26.35 -4.24
N ASP A 179 -0.04 -26.89 -5.12
CA ASP A 179 -1.48 -26.67 -5.10
C ASP A 179 -2.18 -27.50 -4.01
N LYS A 180 -3.52 -27.49 -4.01
CA LYS A 180 -4.35 -28.19 -3.02
C LYS A 180 -4.20 -29.72 -3.04
N ASN A 181 -3.65 -30.27 -4.12
CA ASN A 181 -3.40 -31.69 -4.33
C ASN A 181 -1.92 -32.06 -4.16
N GLY A 182 -1.04 -31.08 -3.92
CA GLY A 182 0.39 -31.32 -3.80
C GLY A 182 1.16 -31.15 -5.13
N ASP A 183 0.48 -30.74 -6.20
CA ASP A 183 1.01 -30.66 -7.56
C ASP A 183 1.42 -29.23 -7.94
N VAL A 184 2.30 -29.10 -8.93
CA VAL A 184 2.59 -27.81 -9.58
C VAL A 184 1.51 -27.57 -10.64
N PRO A 185 0.71 -26.49 -10.57
CA PRO A 185 -0.38 -26.27 -11.51
C PRO A 185 0.10 -26.25 -12.97
N GLU A 186 -0.59 -26.99 -13.84
CA GLU A 186 -0.29 -27.14 -15.27
C GLU A 186 -0.21 -25.80 -16.02
N LEU A 187 -0.97 -24.79 -15.58
CA LEU A 187 -0.95 -23.42 -16.12
C LEU A 187 0.42 -22.72 -16.01
N PHE A 188 1.29 -23.17 -15.12
CA PHE A 188 2.66 -22.67 -14.94
C PHE A 188 3.73 -23.67 -15.42
N ASN A 189 3.34 -24.82 -15.97
CA ASN A 189 4.25 -25.71 -16.73
C ASN A 189 4.58 -25.15 -18.13
N VAL A 190 3.99 -24.01 -18.52
CA VAL A 190 4.54 -23.24 -19.63
C VAL A 190 5.88 -22.71 -19.16
N HIS A 191 6.94 -23.33 -19.68
CA HIS A 191 8.31 -22.88 -19.65
C HIS A 191 8.41 -21.51 -20.38
N LEU A 192 7.75 -20.48 -19.85
CA LEU A 192 7.99 -19.11 -20.25
C LEU A 192 9.39 -18.82 -19.75
N GLY A 193 10.36 -18.83 -20.66
CA GLY A 193 11.79 -18.65 -20.43
C GLY A 193 12.19 -17.29 -19.86
N PHE A 194 11.42 -16.77 -18.90
CA PHE A 194 11.81 -15.67 -18.06
C PHE A 194 12.86 -16.21 -17.08
N PRO A 195 14.08 -15.65 -17.08
CA PRO A 195 15.02 -15.97 -16.02
C PRO A 195 14.36 -15.60 -14.71
N ARG A 196 14.18 -16.59 -13.83
CA ARG A 196 13.93 -16.34 -12.40
C ARG A 196 15.15 -15.59 -11.88
N LYS A 197 15.21 -14.27 -12.06
CA LYS A 197 16.00 -13.46 -11.14
C LYS A 197 15.33 -13.70 -9.80
N ASN A 198 16.03 -14.39 -8.91
CA ASN A 198 15.81 -14.31 -7.48
C ASN A 198 15.85 -12.82 -7.10
N GLN A 199 14.76 -12.10 -7.33
CA GLN A 199 14.48 -10.85 -6.67
C GLN A 199 13.78 -11.22 -5.37
N SER A 200 14.49 -11.96 -4.52
CA SER A 200 14.27 -11.81 -3.10
C SER A 200 14.47 -10.31 -2.81
N PRO A 201 13.47 -9.58 -2.30
CA PRO A 201 13.68 -8.23 -1.82
C PRO A 201 14.91 -8.25 -0.89
N PRO A 202 15.87 -7.30 -1.01
CA PRO A 202 17.18 -7.38 -0.37
C PRO A 202 17.16 -7.31 1.18
N ASP A 203 16.00 -7.40 1.82
CA ASP A 203 15.77 -7.33 3.28
C ASP A 203 14.86 -8.48 3.78
N GLN A 204 14.94 -9.69 3.19
CA GLN A 204 14.19 -10.87 3.69
C GLN A 204 15.11 -11.80 4.50
N ASP A 205 15.14 -11.59 5.82
CA ASP A 205 15.62 -12.62 6.74
C ASP A 205 14.65 -13.81 6.75
N ILE A 206 15.13 -14.90 6.12
CA ILE A 206 14.91 -16.37 6.17
C ILE A 206 13.71 -16.99 6.92
N ASP A 207 12.95 -16.29 7.76
CA ASP A 207 11.83 -16.83 8.56
C ASP A 207 10.44 -16.32 8.08
N GLY A 208 10.37 -15.15 7.45
CA GLY A 208 9.11 -14.59 6.94
C GLY A 208 8.16 -14.02 8.01
N ARG A 209 8.51 -14.05 9.30
CA ARG A 209 7.76 -13.43 10.40
C ARG A 209 8.28 -12.02 10.70
N SER A 210 7.34 -11.15 11.04
CA SER A 210 7.65 -9.79 11.47
C SER A 210 8.21 -9.77 12.90
N ARG A 211 9.30 -9.02 13.10
CA ARG A 211 9.90 -8.69 14.40
C ARG A 211 9.63 -7.25 14.81
N LYS A 212 9.97 -6.87 16.05
CA LYS A 212 9.87 -5.49 16.54
C LYS A 212 11.12 -4.70 16.17
N CYS A 213 10.93 -3.48 15.66
CA CYS A 213 12.00 -2.55 15.33
C CYS A 213 12.78 -2.15 16.59
N ILE A 214 14.12 -2.24 16.55
CA ILE A 214 14.96 -1.88 17.70
C ILE A 214 14.85 -0.40 18.10
N THR A 215 14.44 0.48 17.18
CA THR A 215 14.36 1.92 17.42
C THR A 215 12.98 2.37 17.92
N CYS A 216 11.89 1.77 17.43
CA CYS A 216 10.54 2.26 17.74
C CYS A 216 9.53 1.17 18.09
N GLY A 217 9.93 -0.10 18.14
CA GLY A 217 9.05 -1.22 18.46
C GLY A 217 8.05 -1.62 17.35
N ALA A 218 7.90 -0.82 16.29
CA ALA A 218 6.97 -1.12 15.20
C ALA A 218 7.33 -2.42 14.46
N PRO A 219 6.35 -3.15 13.90
CA PRO A 219 6.58 -4.36 13.10
C PRO A 219 7.49 -4.10 11.90
N THR A 220 8.44 -5.00 11.68
CA THR A 220 9.42 -4.94 10.59
C THR A 220 10.00 -6.32 10.30
N TYR A 221 10.46 -6.55 9.07
CA TYR A 221 11.22 -7.76 8.72
C TYR A 221 12.74 -7.54 8.89
N ALA A 222 13.21 -6.29 8.82
CA ALA A 222 14.58 -5.89 9.12
C ALA A 222 14.75 -5.47 10.60
N GLU A 223 15.98 -5.32 11.07
CA GLU A 223 16.31 -4.94 12.46
C GLU A 223 15.74 -3.56 12.80
N THR A 224 15.86 -2.62 11.86
CA THR A 224 15.27 -1.28 11.93
C THR A 224 14.24 -1.10 10.82
N CYS A 225 13.03 -0.65 11.17
CA CYS A 225 11.95 -0.46 10.22
C CYS A 225 12.27 0.62 9.17
N SER A 226 11.62 0.53 8.01
CA SER A 226 11.83 1.46 6.89
C SER A 226 11.57 2.93 7.25
N TYR A 227 10.64 3.20 8.16
CA TYR A 227 10.38 4.55 8.65
C TYR A 227 11.55 5.10 9.49
N CYS A 228 12.06 4.33 10.46
CA CYS A 228 13.20 4.76 11.27
C CYS A 228 14.47 4.94 10.43
N ARG A 229 14.73 4.05 9.46
CA ARG A 229 15.84 4.19 8.50
C ARG A 229 15.71 5.47 7.66
N LEU A 230 14.49 5.81 7.23
CA LEU A 230 14.21 7.05 6.50
C LEU A 230 14.45 8.28 7.38
N LYS A 231 13.91 8.30 8.60
CA LYS A 231 14.06 9.41 9.56
C LYS A 231 15.53 9.67 9.89
N GLU A 232 16.30 8.61 10.12
CA GLU A 232 17.74 8.71 10.36
C GLU A 232 18.50 9.25 9.15
N THR A 233 18.13 8.83 7.93
CA THR A 233 18.71 9.38 6.69
C THR A 233 18.52 10.89 6.60
N VAL A 234 17.31 11.39 6.90
CA VAL A 234 17.02 12.83 6.90
C VAL A 234 17.82 13.56 7.98
N ALA A 235 17.86 13.02 9.20
CA ALA A 235 18.59 13.61 10.32
C ALA A 235 20.11 13.70 10.05
N LYS A 236 20.73 12.62 9.55
CA LYS A 236 22.15 12.61 9.14
C LYS A 236 22.43 13.65 8.06
N ALA A 237 21.52 13.80 7.10
CA ALA A 237 21.69 14.73 6.01
C ALA A 237 21.61 16.21 6.46
N ARG A 238 20.73 16.53 7.42
CA ARG A 238 20.66 17.86 8.05
C ARG A 238 21.94 18.20 8.81
N ARG A 239 22.43 17.30 9.66
CA ARG A 239 23.70 17.46 10.40
C ARG A 239 24.90 17.72 9.48
N ARG A 240 24.93 17.07 8.31
CA ARG A 240 25.98 17.30 7.29
C ARG A 240 25.86 18.66 6.60
N THR A 241 24.64 19.17 6.41
CA THR A 241 24.43 20.50 5.83
C THR A 241 24.83 21.58 6.82
N GLU A 242 24.46 21.43 8.10
CA GLU A 242 24.83 22.36 9.19
C GLU A 242 26.35 22.49 9.38
N LYS A 243 27.08 21.36 9.33
CA LYS A 243 28.55 21.33 9.42
C LYS A 243 29.27 21.95 8.21
N LYS A 244 28.58 22.17 7.09
CA LYS A 244 29.16 22.82 5.89
C LYS A 244 28.87 24.32 5.85
N SER A 245 27.90 24.78 6.64
CA SER A 245 27.45 26.18 6.71
C SER A 245 28.03 26.95 7.91
N GLY A 246 28.71 26.26 8.82
CA GLY A 246 29.49 26.86 9.91
C GLY A 246 30.96 26.56 9.73
#